data_AF-A0A8C9M7B5-F1
#
_entry.id   AF-A0A8C9M7B5-F1
#
_cell.length_a   1.000
_cell.length_b   1.000
_cell.length_c   1.000
_cell.angle_alpha   90.00
_cell.angle_beta   90.00
_cell.angle_gamma   90.00
#
_symmetry.space_group_name_H-M   'P 1'
#
loop_
_entity.id
_entity.type
_entity.pdbx_description
1 polymer ?
#
loop_
_entity_poly.entity_id
_entity_poly.type
_entity_poly.pdbx_seq_one_letter_code
_entity_poly.pdbx_strand_id
1 'polypeptide(L)'
;MSGYTPDEKLRLQQLRELRRRWLKDQELSPREPVLPPQRVWPMERFWNKFLQDQAPWKKVAYGHSIFAFTHVLIPAWIIHYYIKYHVNGDTILETGEVIPPMKEFPDQHH
;
A
#
# COMPACT_ATOMS: atom_id res chain seq x y z
N MET A 1 57.71 2.53 -31.46
CA MET A 1 56.37 2.75 -30.89
C MET A 1 55.79 4.00 -31.53
N SER A 2 55.13 3.86 -32.68
CA SER A 2 54.60 5.02 -33.41
C SER A 2 53.33 5.48 -32.69
N GLY A 3 53.34 6.68 -32.15
CA GLY A 3 52.17 7.31 -31.53
C GLY A 3 51.13 7.75 -32.57
N TYR A 4 50.03 8.30 -32.08
CA TYR A 4 48.92 8.79 -32.92
C TYR A 4 49.36 9.77 -34.01
N THR A 5 48.81 9.60 -35.21
CA THR A 5 48.96 10.55 -36.31
C THR A 5 48.24 11.88 -35.99
N PRO A 6 48.61 12.99 -36.64
CA PRO A 6 47.98 14.29 -36.39
C PRO A 6 46.45 14.27 -36.56
N ASP A 7 45.94 13.55 -37.56
CA ASP A 7 44.50 13.45 -37.84
C ASP A 7 43.76 12.62 -36.78
N GLU A 8 44.39 11.56 -36.27
CA GLU A 8 43.85 10.76 -35.16
C GLU A 8 43.75 11.60 -33.88
N LYS A 9 44.75 12.46 -33.62
CA LYS A 9 44.71 13.38 -32.46
C LYS A 9 43.57 14.40 -32.60
N LEU A 10 43.38 14.95 -33.79
CA LEU A 10 42.29 15.89 -34.07
C LEU A 10 40.92 15.22 -33.87
N ARG A 11 40.75 14.00 -34.41
CA ARG A 11 39.52 13.21 -34.26
C ARG A 11 39.25 12.87 -32.79
N LEU A 12 40.27 12.49 -32.03
CA LEU A 12 40.13 12.19 -30.60
C LEU A 12 39.78 13.43 -29.78
N GLN A 13 40.30 14.60 -30.13
CA GLN A 13 39.90 15.88 -29.52
C GLN A 13 38.43 16.18 -29.79
N GLN A 14 37.99 16.06 -31.04
CA GLN A 14 36.59 16.29 -31.42
C GLN A 14 35.63 15.36 -30.68
N LEU A 15 35.96 14.06 -30.61
CA LEU A 15 35.16 13.08 -29.87
C LEU A 15 35.13 13.38 -28.37
N ARG A 16 36.25 13.85 -27.81
CA ARG A 16 36.34 14.21 -26.38
C ARG A 16 35.49 15.44 -26.05
N GLU A 17 35.43 16.42 -26.94
CA GLU A 17 34.57 17.59 -26.78
C GLU A 17 33.08 17.21 -26.83
N LEU A 18 32.69 16.40 -27.82
CA LEU A 18 31.33 15.90 -27.94
C LEU A 18 30.93 15.08 -26.71
N ARG A 19 31.83 14.23 -26.21
CA ARG A 19 31.58 13.42 -25.00
C ARG A 19 31.39 14.29 -23.77
N ARG A 20 32.17 15.36 -23.60
CA ARG A 20 32.02 16.27 -22.45
C ARG A 20 30.69 17.03 -22.49
N ARG A 21 30.27 17.49 -23.67
CA ARG A 21 28.96 18.14 -23.84
C ARG A 21 27.83 17.17 -23.54
N TRP A 22 27.89 15.96 -24.11
CA TRP A 22 26.91 14.91 -23.83
C TRP A 22 26.80 14.58 -22.34
N LEU A 23 27.94 14.43 -21.64
CA LEU A 23 27.94 14.15 -20.20
C LEU A 23 27.34 15.30 -19.38
N LYS A 24 27.60 16.54 -19.78
CA LYS A 24 27.01 17.73 -19.15
C LYS A 24 25.50 17.80 -19.38
N ASP A 25 25.02 17.41 -20.56
CA ASP A 25 23.59 17.38 -20.87
C ASP A 25 22.86 16.24 -20.13
N GLN A 26 23.60 15.24 -19.61
CA GLN A 26 23.05 14.21 -18.72
C GLN A 26 22.99 14.66 -17.25
N GLU A 27 23.56 15.81 -16.89
CA GLU A 27 23.36 16.38 -15.55
C GLU A 27 21.90 16.83 -15.45
N LEU A 28 21.08 15.97 -14.84
CA LEU A 28 19.66 16.20 -14.67
C LEU A 28 19.44 17.54 -13.96
N SER A 29 18.62 18.41 -14.57
CA SER A 29 18.14 19.61 -13.88
C SER A 29 17.47 19.22 -12.56
N PRO A 30 17.56 20.03 -11.49
CA PRO A 30 16.84 19.77 -10.23
C PRO A 30 15.32 19.64 -10.38
N ARG A 31 14.78 19.95 -11.56
CA ARG A 31 13.36 19.78 -11.90
C ARG A 31 13.10 18.34 -12.29
N GLU A 32 12.78 17.53 -11.29
CA GLU A 32 12.16 16.23 -11.52
C GLU A 32 10.79 16.42 -12.19
N PRO A 33 10.41 15.57 -13.15
CA PRO A 33 9.04 15.48 -13.61
C PRO A 33 8.20 14.88 -12.47
N VAL A 34 7.70 15.74 -11.58
CA VAL A 34 6.83 15.33 -10.49
C VAL A 34 5.45 15.02 -11.08
N LEU A 35 4.96 13.82 -10.83
CA LEU A 35 3.58 13.47 -11.16
C LEU A 35 2.63 14.47 -10.47
N PRO A 36 1.52 14.86 -11.12
CA PRO A 36 0.55 15.73 -10.48
C PRO A 36 0.07 15.08 -9.18
N PRO A 37 -0.10 15.86 -8.11
CA PRO A 37 -0.53 15.31 -6.83
C PRO A 37 -1.86 14.58 -6.99
N GLN A 38 -1.94 13.37 -6.44
CA GLN A 38 -3.14 12.56 -6.49
C GLN A 38 -4.29 13.33 -5.82
N ARG A 39 -5.47 13.34 -6.46
CA ARG A 39 -6.67 13.96 -5.88
C ARG A 39 -7.09 13.16 -4.64
N VAL A 40 -6.75 13.69 -3.47
CA VAL A 40 -7.20 13.16 -2.18
C VAL A 40 -8.65 13.57 -1.92
N TRP A 41 -9.39 12.72 -1.21
CA TRP A 41 -10.77 13.02 -0.84
C TRP A 41 -10.82 14.22 0.13
N PRO A 42 -11.92 15.02 0.16
CA PRO A 42 -12.03 16.17 1.07
C PRO A 42 -11.81 15.80 2.54
N MET A 43 -12.23 14.60 2.96
CA MET A 43 -12.03 14.10 4.31
C MET A 43 -10.55 13.79 4.61
N GLU A 44 -9.83 13.17 3.66
CA GLU A 44 -8.38 12.96 3.80
C GLU A 44 -7.63 14.29 3.84
N ARG A 45 -8.05 15.26 3.04
CA ARG A 45 -7.47 16.61 3.06
C ARG A 45 -7.66 17.28 4.43
N PHE A 46 -8.82 17.10 5.05
CA PHE A 46 -9.09 17.57 6.41
C PHE A 46 -8.15 16.90 7.41
N TRP A 47 -8.07 15.56 7.42
CA TRP A 47 -7.19 14.82 8.33
C TRP A 47 -5.72 15.18 8.14
N ASN A 48 -5.26 15.29 6.89
CA ASN A 48 -3.89 15.71 6.58
C ASN A 48 -3.59 17.10 7.15
N LYS A 49 -4.52 18.06 7.01
CA LYS A 49 -4.37 19.40 7.57
C LYS A 49 -4.47 19.42 9.10
N PHE A 50 -5.34 18.60 9.69
CA PHE A 50 -5.52 18.49 11.14
C PHE A 50 -4.30 17.87 11.84
N LEU A 51 -3.67 16.89 11.18
CA LEU A 51 -2.45 16.18 11.63
C LEU A 51 -1.15 16.93 11.29
N GLN A 52 -1.20 17.93 10.40
CA GLN A 52 -0.03 18.73 9.98
C GLN A 52 0.66 19.44 11.15
N ASP A 53 -0.13 19.83 12.15
CA ASP A 53 0.30 20.54 13.37
C ASP A 53 1.18 19.68 14.30
N GLN A 54 1.39 18.39 13.98
CA GLN A 54 2.26 17.43 14.68
C GLN A 54 2.10 17.37 16.22
N ALA A 55 1.00 17.87 16.78
CA ALA A 55 0.76 17.84 18.20
C ALA A 55 0.84 16.39 18.72
N PRO A 56 1.61 16.11 19.78
CA PRO A 56 1.93 14.74 20.19
C PRO A 56 0.68 13.93 20.57
N TRP A 57 -0.32 14.57 21.18
CA TRP A 57 -1.59 13.92 21.52
C TRP A 57 -2.42 13.53 20.28
N LYS A 58 -2.35 14.28 19.18
CA LYS A 58 -3.08 13.96 17.94
C LYS A 58 -2.53 12.69 17.29
N LYS A 59 -1.21 12.50 17.31
CA LYS A 59 -0.56 11.28 16.79
C LYS A 59 -0.93 10.05 17.61
N VAL A 60 -0.90 10.18 18.94
CA VAL A 60 -1.25 9.07 19.84
C VAL A 60 -2.72 8.71 19.68
N ALA A 61 -3.62 9.69 19.72
CA ALA A 61 -5.05 9.47 19.59
C ALA A 61 -5.42 8.89 18.21
N TYR A 62 -4.97 9.49 17.12
CA TYR A 62 -5.35 9.04 15.78
C TYR A 62 -4.74 7.69 15.42
N GLY A 63 -3.44 7.51 15.66
CA GLY A 63 -2.73 6.28 15.31
C GLY A 63 -3.18 5.08 16.13
N HIS A 64 -3.19 5.19 17.46
CA HIS A 64 -3.55 4.07 18.32
C HIS A 64 -5.06 3.79 18.27
N SER A 65 -5.92 4.81 18.15
CA SER A 65 -7.36 4.60 18.08
C SER A 65 -7.76 3.91 16.78
N ILE A 66 -7.20 4.31 15.64
CA ILE A 66 -7.50 3.65 14.36
C ILE A 66 -6.96 2.23 14.35
N PHE A 67 -5.74 2.01 14.86
CA PHE A 67 -5.17 0.68 14.97
C PHE A 67 -6.03 -0.24 15.86
N ALA A 68 -6.40 0.20 17.06
CA ALA A 68 -7.25 -0.57 17.97
C ALA A 68 -8.61 -0.89 17.34
N PHE A 69 -9.23 0.07 16.67
CA PHE A 69 -10.52 -0.15 16.03
C PHE A 69 -10.42 -1.17 14.88
N THR A 70 -9.47 -0.95 13.96
CA THR A 70 -9.35 -1.76 12.73
C THR A 70 -8.76 -3.14 12.95
N HIS A 71 -7.77 -3.28 13.83
CA HIS A 71 -7.02 -4.52 14.04
C HIS A 71 -7.47 -5.32 15.26
N VAL A 72 -8.20 -4.72 16.20
CA VAL A 72 -8.67 -5.42 17.40
C VAL A 72 -10.20 -5.51 17.42
N LEU A 73 -10.90 -4.39 17.30
CA LEU A 73 -12.34 -4.35 17.52
C LEU A 73 -13.12 -5.02 16.37
N ILE A 74 -12.79 -4.70 15.13
CA ILE A 74 -13.43 -5.33 13.96
C ILE A 74 -13.17 -6.85 13.94
N PRO A 75 -11.92 -7.36 14.06
CA PRO A 75 -11.68 -8.80 14.05
C PRO A 75 -12.31 -9.51 15.25
N ALA A 76 -12.28 -8.92 16.44
CA ALA A 76 -12.93 -9.51 17.62
C ALA A 76 -14.44 -9.64 17.43
N TRP A 77 -15.10 -8.64 16.83
CA TRP A 77 -16.52 -8.74 16.48
C TRP A 77 -16.82 -9.80 15.43
N ILE A 78 -15.97 -9.94 14.41
CA ILE A 78 -16.10 -10.99 13.39
C ILE A 78 -15.96 -12.38 14.03
N ILE A 79 -14.95 -12.58 14.88
CA ILE A 79 -14.73 -13.84 15.59
C ILE A 79 -15.91 -14.15 16.52
N HIS A 80 -16.39 -13.16 17.26
CA HIS A 80 -17.54 -13.31 18.14
C HIS A 80 -18.81 -13.70 17.35
N TYR A 81 -19.05 -13.03 16.21
CA TYR A 81 -20.16 -13.38 15.33
C TYR A 81 -20.02 -14.81 14.79
N TYR A 82 -18.80 -15.19 14.38
CA TYR A 82 -18.52 -16.54 13.91
C TYR A 82 -18.82 -17.59 14.99
N ILE A 83 -18.29 -17.44 16.21
CA ILE A 83 -18.55 -18.36 17.31
C ILE A 83 -20.06 -18.44 17.63
N LYS A 84 -20.74 -17.30 17.70
CA LYS A 84 -22.16 -17.24 18.04
C LYS A 84 -23.04 -18.05 17.08
N TYR A 85 -22.75 -18.01 15.78
CA TYR A 85 -23.62 -18.62 14.77
C TYR A 85 -23.09 -19.93 14.18
N HIS A 86 -21.77 -20.17 14.19
CA HIS A 86 -21.16 -21.35 13.60
C HIS A 86 -20.68 -22.39 14.62
N VAL A 87 -20.49 -22.00 15.89
CA VAL A 87 -20.03 -22.93 16.95
C VAL A 87 -21.15 -23.21 17.96
N ASN A 88 -21.92 -22.18 18.33
CA ASN A 88 -23.04 -22.33 19.27
C ASN A 88 -24.39 -22.68 18.60
N GLY A 89 -24.39 -22.95 17.29
CA GLY A 89 -25.60 -23.30 16.53
C GLY A 89 -26.12 -24.72 16.80
N ASP A 90 -25.28 -25.62 17.30
CA ASP A 90 -25.57 -27.06 17.27
C ASP A 90 -25.92 -27.68 18.64
N THR A 91 -26.01 -26.89 19.72
CA THR A 91 -26.38 -27.48 21.02
C THR A 91 -27.13 -26.49 21.92
N ILE A 92 -28.43 -26.75 22.09
CA ILE A 92 -29.25 -26.10 23.12
C ILE A 92 -28.82 -26.68 24.47
N LEU A 93 -28.09 -25.89 25.26
CA LEU A 93 -27.52 -26.32 26.56
C LEU A 93 -28.60 -26.71 27.60
N GLU A 94 -29.84 -26.27 27.45
CA GLU A 94 -30.93 -26.57 28.40
C GLU A 94 -31.72 -27.85 28.10
N THR A 95 -31.56 -28.46 26.92
CA THR A 95 -32.35 -29.65 26.53
C THR A 95 -31.50 -30.78 25.96
N GLY A 96 -30.23 -30.51 25.61
CA GLY A 96 -29.32 -31.53 25.06
C GLY A 96 -29.71 -32.05 23.68
N GLU A 97 -30.72 -31.45 23.04
CA GLU A 97 -31.22 -31.86 21.73
C GLU A 97 -30.45 -31.12 20.64
N VAL A 98 -29.77 -31.90 19.79
CA VAL A 98 -29.02 -31.43 18.62
C VAL A 98 -30.02 -31.10 17.52
N ILE A 99 -29.93 -29.90 16.93
CA ILE A 99 -30.81 -29.50 15.83
C ILE A 99 -30.56 -30.45 14.65
N PRO A 100 -31.60 -31.13 14.13
CA PRO A 100 -31.42 -32.06 13.03
C PRO A 100 -30.92 -31.34 11.78
N PRO A 101 -29.96 -31.92 11.05
CA PRO A 101 -29.45 -31.33 9.81
C PRO A 101 -30.60 -31.19 8.79
N MET A 102 -30.52 -30.16 7.94
CA MET A 102 -31.51 -29.94 6.89
C MET A 102 -31.58 -31.16 5.97
N LYS A 103 -32.81 -31.57 5.64
CA LYS A 103 -33.12 -32.71 4.77
C LYS A 103 -32.37 -32.58 3.44
N GLU A 104 -31.66 -33.62 3.05
CA GLU A 104 -30.89 -33.66 1.80
C GLU A 104 -31.76 -33.21 0.63
N PHE A 105 -31.23 -32.28 -0.17
CA PHE A 105 -31.84 -31.92 -1.45
C PHE A 105 -31.87 -33.19 -2.32
N PRO A 106 -32.96 -33.47 -3.03
CA PRO A 106 -33.02 -34.65 -3.89
C PRO A 106 -31.99 -34.50 -5.02
N ASP A 107 -30.84 -35.17 -4.85
CA ASP A 107 -29.82 -35.34 -5.88
C ASP A 107 -30.39 -36.26 -6.97
N GLN A 108 -31.13 -35.65 -7.89
CA GLN A 108 -31.44 -36.23 -9.19
C GLN A 108 -30.71 -35.42 -10.27
N HIS A 109 -29.40 -35.63 -10.35
CA HIS A 109 -28.67 -35.40 -11.59
C HIS A 109 -28.49 -36.75 -12.29
N HIS A 110 -29.25 -36.88 -13.38
CA HIS A 110 -29.23 -37.97 -14.36
C HIS A 110 -27.84 -38.27 -14.92
#